data_AF-A0A3N5AGM9-F1
#
_entry.id   AF-A0A3N5AGM9-F1
#
_cell.length_a   1.000
_cell.length_b   1.000
_cell.length_c   1.000
_cell.angle_alpha   90.00
_cell.angle_beta   90.00
_cell.angle_gamma   90.00
#
_symmetry.space_group_name_H-M   'P 1'
#
loop_
_entity.id
_entity.type
_entity.pdbx_description
1 polymer ?
#
loop_
_entity_poly.entity_id
_entity_poly.type
_entity_poly.pdbx_seq_one_letter_code
_entity_poly.pdbx_strand_id
1 'polypeptide(L)'
;MTTREEQAGERAPGRPESVAEFIGELRALKAVEGLSLRELQRRSGLPRSTIAHALRTDRPGLPPWDRVAGLLRALGVAEAALPQWKAHWTRLRLAREAERPPTGPQEPGGAGEGAGTAGSGSAAGPGAPGSTGGRGEAVGAGGAGGPGRPSAAGGAAGSGWPGGAIGPVGVAGSGVGGGAGGAGAQAAVQPAAPGPGRRPGARWWPWRQRLAAHVATLLLGAGIGAGAVLALGGGAPAGAKAGFPVAEQPCPPPTANPHPSLRAPAAGGAGTAKEPPSWVGRVTSGQEILSGSDVVLPVLSPVTEGDALVVTVMLTGSCPGPVAVTDTQGDTFRIVGDETDTARHRTLVLAAFGAHPLGTADSLHATYPHASKYHIAVDEFRGISAAVGSAEAHGDNGGTAFSTGSIRLDCAAGDLMVGAVGTNTGSAPVFTAEWTPLPMLQLSSYRLTTAYRVVPAAQTCAATGTTTAQWAASAVVFR
;
A
#
# COMPACT_ATOMS: atom_id res chain seq x y z
N MET A 1 -3.79 -46.48 -8.03
CA MET A 1 -3.36 -45.32 -8.83
C MET A 1 -4.19 -44.14 -8.38
N THR A 2 -3.76 -43.44 -7.33
CA THR A 2 -4.31 -42.13 -6.97
C THR A 2 -3.88 -41.14 -8.04
N THR A 3 -4.84 -40.42 -8.61
CA THR A 3 -4.63 -39.49 -9.72
C THR A 3 -3.74 -38.32 -9.27
N ARG A 4 -2.84 -37.87 -10.15
CA ARG A 4 -1.87 -36.78 -9.91
C ARG A 4 -2.52 -35.47 -9.44
N GLU A 5 -3.82 -35.29 -9.72
CA GLU A 5 -4.63 -34.15 -9.28
C GLU A 5 -5.01 -34.22 -7.79
N GLU A 6 -5.17 -35.42 -7.22
CA GLU A 6 -5.52 -35.60 -5.80
C GLU A 6 -4.32 -35.30 -4.89
N GLN A 7 -3.08 -35.52 -5.37
CA GLN A 7 -1.85 -35.13 -4.67
C GLN A 7 -1.43 -33.66 -4.85
N ALA A 8 -2.04 -32.93 -5.78
CA ALA A 8 -1.74 -31.52 -6.01
C ALA A 8 -2.61 -30.59 -5.14
N GLY A 9 -3.86 -30.99 -4.85
CA GLY A 9 -4.81 -30.20 -4.05
C GLY A 9 -4.48 -30.10 -2.55
N GLU A 10 -3.69 -31.01 -1.99
CA GLU A 10 -3.47 -31.12 -0.55
C GLU A 10 -2.00 -30.90 -0.14
N ARG A 11 -1.28 -29.98 -0.81
CA ARG A 11 0.08 -29.63 -0.38
C ARG A 11 0.06 -28.59 0.71
N ALA A 12 -0.20 -29.08 1.92
CA ALA A 12 0.20 -28.40 3.14
C ALA A 12 1.69 -28.02 3.08
N PRO A 13 2.09 -26.86 3.62
CA PRO A 13 3.50 -26.56 3.81
C PRO A 13 4.13 -27.63 4.72
N GLY A 14 5.45 -27.76 4.65
CA GLY A 14 6.18 -28.39 5.74
C GLY A 14 6.04 -27.58 7.02
N ARG A 15 6.86 -27.88 8.02
CA ARG A 15 6.98 -27.06 9.23
C ARG A 15 8.28 -26.26 9.16
N PRO A 16 8.36 -25.20 8.31
CA PRO A 16 9.59 -24.46 8.15
C PRO A 16 9.89 -23.68 9.43
N GLU A 17 11.05 -23.92 10.01
CA GLU A 17 11.55 -23.31 11.25
C GLU A 17 12.36 -22.04 11.00
N SER A 18 12.68 -21.74 9.74
CA SER A 18 13.36 -20.50 9.36
C SER A 18 12.78 -19.84 8.09
N VAL A 19 13.12 -18.57 7.88
CA VAL A 19 12.78 -17.84 6.63
C VAL A 19 13.36 -18.55 5.41
N ALA A 20 14.60 -19.04 5.50
CA ALA A 20 15.28 -19.73 4.41
C ALA A 20 14.56 -21.04 4.04
N GLU A 21 14.10 -21.80 5.04
CA GLU A 21 13.32 -23.02 4.83
C GLU A 21 11.97 -22.71 4.17
N PHE A 22 11.25 -21.70 4.66
CA PHE A 22 9.97 -21.29 4.06
C PHE A 22 10.12 -20.90 2.59
N ILE A 23 11.17 -20.12 2.24
CA ILE A 23 11.47 -19.80 0.85
C ILE A 23 11.91 -21.04 0.06
N GLY A 24 12.64 -21.94 0.69
CA GLY A 24 13.00 -23.25 0.13
C GLY A 24 11.78 -24.06 -0.29
N GLU A 25 10.74 -24.09 0.55
CA GLU A 25 9.47 -24.77 0.23
C GLU A 25 8.74 -24.12 -0.94
N LEU A 26 8.67 -22.78 -1.02
CA LEU A 26 8.10 -22.08 -2.18
C LEU A 26 8.85 -22.42 -3.47
N ARG A 27 10.18 -22.53 -3.41
CA ARG A 27 11.01 -22.94 -4.55
C ARG A 27 10.80 -24.40 -4.93
N ALA A 28 10.65 -25.28 -3.93
CA ALA A 28 10.35 -26.69 -4.15
C ALA A 28 9.01 -26.85 -4.86
N LEU A 29 7.96 -26.14 -4.43
CA LEU A 29 6.67 -26.10 -5.12
C LEU A 29 6.83 -25.64 -6.57
N LYS A 30 7.53 -24.52 -6.80
CA LYS A 30 7.82 -24.04 -8.16
C LYS A 30 8.53 -25.09 -9.02
N ALA A 31 9.49 -25.83 -8.44
CA ALA A 31 10.25 -26.84 -9.15
C ALA A 31 9.37 -28.06 -9.52
N VAL A 32 8.51 -28.51 -8.60
CA VAL A 32 7.59 -29.62 -8.83
C VAL A 32 6.58 -29.29 -9.92
N GLU A 33 6.06 -28.07 -9.92
CA GLU A 33 5.12 -27.60 -10.96
C GLU A 33 5.81 -27.25 -12.28
N GLY A 34 7.14 -27.22 -12.33
CA GLY A 34 7.92 -26.92 -13.54
C GLY A 34 7.69 -25.51 -14.08
N LEU A 35 7.17 -24.58 -13.28
CA LEU A 35 6.79 -23.25 -13.77
C LEU A 35 8.00 -22.31 -13.90
N SER A 36 8.09 -21.66 -15.05
CA SER A 36 9.03 -20.55 -15.27
C SER A 36 8.58 -19.30 -14.52
N LEU A 37 9.50 -18.34 -14.31
CA LEU A 37 9.12 -17.05 -13.71
C LEU A 37 8.12 -16.26 -14.58
N ARG A 38 8.19 -16.41 -15.91
CA ARG A 38 7.25 -15.77 -16.85
C ARG A 38 5.84 -16.38 -16.72
N GLU A 39 5.78 -17.70 -16.52
CA GLU A 39 4.53 -18.42 -16.27
C GLU A 39 3.89 -17.99 -14.95
N LEU A 40 4.70 -17.91 -13.88
CA LEU A 40 4.24 -17.41 -12.58
C LEU A 40 3.78 -15.95 -12.65
N GLN A 41 4.46 -15.08 -13.41
CA GLN A 41 4.01 -13.70 -13.64
C GLN A 41 2.62 -13.69 -14.30
N ARG A 42 2.41 -14.51 -15.33
CA ARG A 42 1.11 -14.58 -16.01
C ARG A 42 -0.01 -15.05 -15.07
N ARG A 43 0.27 -16.03 -14.19
CA ARG A 43 -0.74 -16.62 -13.29
C ARG A 43 -1.01 -15.79 -12.03
N SER A 44 0.02 -15.17 -11.47
CA SER A 44 -0.09 -14.41 -10.21
C SER A 44 -0.37 -12.93 -10.41
N GLY A 45 -0.18 -12.39 -11.62
CA GLY A 45 -0.18 -10.95 -11.88
C GLY A 45 1.05 -10.20 -11.32
N LEU A 46 1.94 -10.87 -10.59
CA LEU A 46 3.11 -10.24 -9.98
C LEU A 46 4.24 -10.03 -11.01
N PRO A 47 4.94 -8.88 -10.99
CA PRO A 47 6.11 -8.66 -11.85
C PRO A 47 7.19 -9.74 -11.65
N ARG A 48 7.83 -10.17 -12.74
CA ARG A 48 8.88 -11.22 -12.68
C ARG A 48 10.02 -10.88 -11.72
N SER A 49 10.40 -9.61 -11.59
CA SER A 49 11.39 -9.14 -10.61
C SER A 49 10.91 -9.35 -9.17
N THR A 50 9.64 -9.06 -8.88
CA THR A 50 9.00 -9.30 -7.59
C THR A 50 8.97 -10.77 -7.23
N ILE A 51 8.65 -11.65 -8.19
CA ILE A 51 8.64 -13.11 -8.00
C ILE A 51 10.07 -13.62 -7.74
N ALA A 52 11.04 -13.17 -8.54
CA ALA A 52 12.44 -13.54 -8.35
C ALA A 52 12.95 -13.12 -6.97
N HIS A 53 12.63 -11.89 -6.53
CA HIS A 53 12.97 -11.42 -5.20
C HIS A 53 12.23 -12.21 -4.10
N ALA A 54 10.95 -12.55 -4.29
CA ALA A 54 10.20 -13.33 -3.32
C ALA A 54 10.82 -14.71 -3.08
N LEU A 55 11.40 -15.32 -4.12
CA LEU A 55 12.00 -16.65 -4.10
C LEU A 55 13.50 -16.68 -3.79
N ARG A 56 14.11 -15.55 -3.38
CA ARG A 56 15.52 -15.49 -2.97
C ARG A 56 15.75 -16.14 -1.60
N THR A 57 16.60 -17.17 -1.54
CA THR A 57 16.90 -17.90 -0.29
C THR A 57 17.76 -17.11 0.69
N ASP A 58 18.49 -16.11 0.21
CA ASP A 58 19.36 -15.24 1.00
C ASP A 58 18.63 -14.03 1.59
N ARG A 59 17.31 -13.92 1.41
CA ARG A 59 16.58 -12.74 1.91
C ARG A 59 16.51 -12.75 3.44
N PRO A 60 16.73 -11.59 4.09
CA PRO A 60 16.80 -11.54 5.55
C PRO A 60 15.44 -11.73 6.24
N GLY A 61 14.31 -11.53 5.55
CA GLY A 61 12.97 -11.65 6.14
C GLY A 61 11.94 -12.16 5.16
N LEU A 62 10.74 -12.52 5.61
CA LEU A 62 9.70 -13.07 4.72
C LEU A 62 9.17 -12.05 3.70
N PRO A 63 8.69 -12.49 2.51
CA PRO A 63 7.90 -11.65 1.61
C PRO A 63 6.57 -11.25 2.26
N PRO A 64 5.94 -10.12 1.88
CA PRO A 64 4.59 -9.79 2.30
C PRO A 64 3.61 -10.93 2.01
N TRP A 65 2.65 -11.14 2.93
CA TRP A 65 1.74 -12.29 2.85
C TRP A 65 0.94 -12.32 1.54
N ASP A 66 0.46 -11.17 1.05
CA ASP A 66 -0.36 -11.13 -0.17
C ASP A 66 0.41 -11.63 -1.40
N ARG A 67 1.71 -11.34 -1.47
CA ARG A 67 2.60 -11.87 -2.52
C ARG A 67 2.81 -13.37 -2.37
N VAL A 68 2.96 -13.87 -1.15
CA VAL A 68 3.08 -15.31 -0.88
C VAL A 68 1.79 -16.02 -1.26
N ALA A 69 0.62 -15.51 -0.86
CA ALA A 69 -0.68 -16.06 -1.21
C ALA A 69 -0.92 -16.06 -2.73
N GLY A 70 -0.60 -14.96 -3.42
CA GLY A 70 -0.67 -14.89 -4.88
C GLY A 70 0.24 -15.91 -5.58
N LEU A 71 1.45 -16.13 -5.06
CA LEU A 71 2.36 -17.16 -5.57
C LEU A 71 1.85 -18.58 -5.31
N LEU A 72 1.33 -18.86 -4.11
CA LEU A 72 0.79 -20.17 -3.74
C LEU A 72 -0.40 -20.54 -4.65
N ARG A 73 -1.32 -19.60 -4.90
CA ARG A 73 -2.42 -19.79 -5.85
C ARG A 73 -1.91 -20.05 -7.28
N ALA A 74 -0.93 -19.27 -7.74
CA ALA A 74 -0.32 -19.47 -9.06
C ALA A 74 0.42 -20.82 -9.19
N LEU A 75 0.89 -21.36 -8.08
CA LEU A 75 1.51 -22.69 -7.94
C LEU A 75 0.47 -23.82 -7.76
N GLY A 76 -0.83 -23.51 -7.80
CA GLY A 76 -1.90 -24.51 -7.69
C GLY A 76 -2.17 -25.01 -6.27
N VAL A 77 -1.69 -24.31 -5.23
CA VAL A 77 -2.04 -24.62 -3.84
C VAL A 77 -3.52 -24.30 -3.62
N ALA A 78 -4.27 -25.27 -3.12
CA ALA A 78 -5.69 -25.10 -2.85
C ALA A 78 -5.96 -24.02 -1.79
N GLU A 79 -7.08 -23.32 -1.93
CA GLU A 79 -7.42 -22.20 -1.05
C GLU A 79 -7.58 -22.63 0.41
N ALA A 80 -8.04 -23.87 0.64
CA ALA A 80 -8.14 -24.48 1.96
C ALA A 80 -6.79 -24.68 2.67
N ALA A 81 -5.67 -24.75 1.94
CA ALA A 81 -4.34 -24.90 2.51
C ALA A 81 -3.68 -23.54 2.84
N LEU A 82 -4.16 -22.42 2.29
CA LEU A 82 -3.58 -21.10 2.53
C LEU A 82 -3.57 -20.67 4.02
N PRO A 83 -4.59 -20.96 4.84
CA PRO A 83 -4.54 -20.66 6.27
C PRO A 83 -3.35 -21.31 6.99
N GLN A 84 -2.98 -22.53 6.62
CA GLN A 84 -1.82 -23.22 7.20
C GLN A 84 -0.51 -22.54 6.79
N TRP A 85 -0.35 -22.22 5.50
CA TRP A 85 0.77 -21.42 5.00
C TRP A 85 0.88 -20.06 5.73
N LYS A 86 -0.26 -19.40 5.99
CA LYS A 86 -0.32 -18.13 6.73
C LYS A 86 0.11 -18.28 8.18
N ALA A 87 -0.27 -19.37 8.83
CA ALA A 87 0.13 -19.66 10.20
C ALA A 87 1.66 -19.80 10.33
N HIS A 88 2.29 -20.57 9.43
CA HIS A 88 3.76 -20.71 9.41
C HIS A 88 4.47 -19.38 9.11
N TRP A 89 3.98 -18.64 8.11
CA TRP A 89 4.48 -17.30 7.79
C TRP A 89 4.41 -16.35 8.99
N THR A 90 3.27 -16.33 9.69
CA THR A 90 3.04 -15.45 10.84
C THR A 90 3.95 -15.83 12.00
N ARG A 91 4.09 -17.13 12.29
CA ARG A 91 4.98 -17.64 13.34
C ARG A 91 6.43 -17.23 13.12
N LEU A 92 6.95 -17.40 11.90
CA LEU A 92 8.32 -17.03 11.54
C LEU A 92 8.54 -15.51 11.62
N ARG A 93 7.54 -14.72 11.25
CA ARG A 93 7.58 -13.26 11.39
C ARG A 93 7.66 -12.85 12.86
N LEU A 94 6.82 -13.43 13.73
CA LEU A 94 6.81 -13.14 15.16
C LEU A 94 8.10 -13.58 15.86
N ALA A 95 8.63 -14.77 15.53
CA ALA A 95 9.90 -15.26 16.07
C ALA A 95 11.05 -14.27 15.78
N ARG A 96 11.07 -13.72 14.56
CA ARG A 96 12.08 -12.71 14.19
C ARG A 96 11.89 -11.37 14.87
N GLU A 97 10.65 -10.94 15.07
CA GLU A 97 10.35 -9.72 15.83
C GLU A 97 10.81 -9.86 17.29
N ALA A 98 10.72 -11.06 17.88
CA ALA A 98 11.22 -11.36 19.23
C ALA A 98 12.76 -11.45 19.33
N GLU A 99 13.43 -11.92 18.29
CA GLU A 99 14.91 -11.96 18.22
C GLU A 99 15.54 -10.58 18.00
N ARG A 100 14.76 -9.59 17.55
CA ARG A 100 15.28 -8.23 17.39
C ARG A 100 15.62 -7.68 18.79
N PRO A 101 16.88 -7.31 19.06
CA PRO A 101 17.26 -6.74 20.35
C PRO A 101 16.33 -5.56 20.67
N PRO A 102 15.83 -5.44 21.91
CA PRO A 102 15.11 -4.24 22.30
C PRO A 102 16.05 -3.07 22.03
N THR A 103 15.62 -2.15 21.17
CA THR A 103 16.34 -0.90 20.94
C THR A 103 16.43 -0.24 22.30
N GLY A 104 17.60 -0.30 22.94
CA GLY A 104 17.81 0.27 24.26
C GLY A 104 17.44 1.76 24.26
N PRO A 105 17.09 2.35 25.41
CA PRO A 105 16.90 3.79 25.51
C PRO A 105 18.15 4.46 24.94
N GLN A 106 17.94 5.20 23.86
CA GLN A 106 19.00 5.92 23.16
C GLN A 106 19.48 6.99 24.15
N GLU A 107 20.63 6.75 24.79
CA GLU A 107 21.20 7.72 25.72
C GLU A 107 21.32 9.08 25.00
N PRO A 108 20.74 10.16 25.56
CA PRO A 108 20.85 11.47 24.98
C PRO A 108 22.34 11.84 24.92
N GLY A 109 22.85 11.99 23.70
CA GLY A 109 24.25 12.24 23.43
C GLY A 109 24.77 13.39 24.29
N GLY A 110 25.73 13.06 25.16
CA GLY A 110 26.46 14.03 25.96
C GLY A 110 27.09 15.09 25.06
N ALA A 111 26.89 16.34 25.45
CA ALA A 111 27.62 17.48 24.92
C ALA A 111 29.12 17.23 25.11
N GLY A 112 29.83 17.03 24.01
CA GLY A 112 31.29 17.06 24.01
C GLY A 112 31.75 18.49 24.25
N GLU A 113 32.15 18.78 25.48
CA GLU A 113 32.93 19.94 25.87
C GLU A 113 34.22 20.00 25.04
N GLY A 114 34.31 21.01 24.18
CA GLY A 114 35.57 21.41 23.57
C GLY A 114 36.44 22.12 24.60
N ALA A 115 37.52 21.45 25.02
CA ALA A 115 38.61 22.05 25.77
C ALA A 115 39.34 23.09 24.89
N GLY A 116 39.07 24.38 25.14
CA GLY A 116 39.80 25.51 24.58
C GLY A 116 40.90 25.97 25.52
N THR A 117 42.15 25.74 25.13
CA THR A 117 43.37 26.22 25.79
C THR A 117 43.53 27.73 25.65
N ALA A 118 43.98 28.35 26.74
CA ALA A 118 44.27 29.77 26.86
C ALA A 118 45.37 30.26 25.88
N GLY A 119 45.13 31.42 25.28
CA GLY A 119 46.10 32.18 24.50
C GLY A 119 45.93 33.67 24.75
N SER A 120 46.89 34.26 25.43
CA SER A 120 46.90 35.66 25.89
C SER A 120 47.19 36.65 24.76
N GLY A 121 46.63 37.86 24.87
CA GLY A 121 47.44 39.07 24.68
C GLY A 121 46.95 40.09 23.65
N SER A 122 46.73 41.32 24.16
CA SER A 122 46.93 42.63 23.52
C SER A 122 46.07 43.00 22.29
N ALA A 123 45.67 44.25 22.06
CA ALA A 123 45.70 45.53 22.78
C ALA A 123 44.87 46.52 21.93
N ALA A 124 44.51 47.65 22.55
CA ALA A 124 44.11 48.92 21.94
C ALA A 124 42.69 49.04 21.32
N GLY A 125 41.84 49.82 22.00
CA GLY A 125 40.66 50.49 21.39
C GLY A 125 41.07 51.77 20.63
N PRO A 126 40.32 52.87 20.71
CA PRO A 126 38.86 53.06 20.64
C PRO A 126 38.50 53.97 19.44
N GLY A 127 37.21 54.04 19.04
CA GLY A 127 36.78 54.97 18.00
C GLY A 127 35.26 55.12 17.93
N ALA A 128 34.80 56.29 18.34
CA ALA A 128 33.42 56.70 18.55
C ALA A 128 32.71 57.13 17.23
N PRO A 129 31.42 57.56 17.28
CA PRO A 129 30.43 57.39 16.21
C PRO A 129 30.15 58.65 15.36
N GLY A 130 29.34 58.47 14.32
CA GLY A 130 28.66 59.51 13.54
C GLY A 130 28.36 58.96 12.13
N SER A 131 27.33 59.34 11.38
CA SER A 131 26.27 60.33 11.53
C SER A 131 25.35 60.15 10.30
N THR A 132 24.04 60.28 10.50
CA THR A 132 23.04 60.92 9.61
C THR A 132 23.03 60.71 8.07
N GLY A 133 21.85 60.34 7.55
CA GLY A 133 21.07 61.28 6.70
C GLY A 133 20.88 60.96 5.20
N GLY A 134 19.65 61.18 4.72
CA GLY A 134 19.20 61.28 3.30
C GLY A 134 18.41 60.05 2.84
N ARG A 135 17.11 60.03 2.55
CA ARG A 135 16.13 60.97 1.94
C ARG A 135 16.47 61.38 0.50
N GLY A 136 15.58 61.02 -0.43
CA GLY A 136 15.59 61.37 -1.86
C GLY A 136 14.99 60.22 -2.68
N GLU A 137 13.67 60.09 -2.87
CA GLU A 137 12.76 60.91 -3.69
C GLU A 137 12.63 60.39 -5.15
N ALA A 138 11.39 60.41 -5.61
CA ALA A 138 10.86 59.80 -6.81
C ALA A 138 11.03 60.66 -8.06
N VAL A 139 11.12 60.02 -9.22
CA VAL A 139 10.83 60.54 -10.58
C VAL A 139 10.36 59.30 -11.37
N GLY A 140 9.19 59.21 -12.03
CA GLY A 140 8.52 60.10 -12.99
C GLY A 140 8.51 59.36 -14.34
N ALA A 141 7.39 58.73 -14.76
CA ALA A 141 6.35 59.25 -15.66
C ALA A 141 6.69 59.27 -17.17
N GLY A 142 5.75 58.77 -17.99
CA GLY A 142 5.63 58.97 -19.46
C GLY A 142 5.74 57.65 -20.26
N GLY A 143 4.90 57.32 -21.25
CA GLY A 143 3.76 57.93 -21.96
C GLY A 143 3.02 56.82 -22.73
N ALA A 144 1.69 56.89 -22.92
CA ALA A 144 0.95 57.49 -24.04
C ALA A 144 0.97 56.70 -25.37
N GLY A 145 -0.23 56.30 -25.86
CA GLY A 145 -0.56 56.12 -27.28
C GLY A 145 -1.06 54.73 -27.75
N GLY A 146 -2.37 54.60 -28.03
CA GLY A 146 -3.00 53.44 -28.73
C GLY A 146 -2.82 53.47 -30.26
N PRO A 147 -3.75 52.97 -31.12
CA PRO A 147 -4.91 52.09 -30.95
C PRO A 147 -4.91 50.88 -31.94
N GLY A 148 -5.93 50.00 -31.92
CA GLY A 148 -6.29 49.19 -33.11
C GLY A 148 -6.74 47.73 -32.89
N ARG A 149 -8.06 47.50 -33.02
CA ARG A 149 -8.78 46.22 -33.27
C ARG A 149 -8.39 45.57 -34.62
N PRO A 150 -8.84 44.35 -35.04
CA PRO A 150 -10.11 43.63 -34.69
C PRO A 150 -9.96 42.12 -34.37
N SER A 151 -10.84 41.49 -33.58
CA SER A 151 -12.11 40.84 -33.99
C SER A 151 -12.03 39.99 -35.26
N ALA A 152 -12.04 38.66 -35.09
CA ALA A 152 -12.51 37.71 -36.08
C ALA A 152 -13.57 36.80 -35.44
N ALA A 153 -14.82 37.07 -35.81
CA ALA A 153 -15.92 36.12 -35.76
C ALA A 153 -16.13 35.60 -37.19
N GLY A 154 -16.44 34.32 -37.30
CA GLY A 154 -16.79 33.63 -38.54
C GLY A 154 -16.56 32.14 -38.30
N GLY A 155 -17.47 31.22 -38.53
CA GLY A 155 -18.74 31.26 -39.25
C GLY A 155 -19.04 29.80 -39.57
N ALA A 156 -20.31 29.43 -39.42
CA ALA A 156 -20.83 28.08 -39.60
C ALA A 156 -20.83 27.61 -41.08
N ALA A 157 -21.26 26.35 -41.25
CA ALA A 157 -21.50 25.55 -42.46
C ALA A 157 -20.33 24.61 -42.84
N GLY A 158 -20.50 23.31 -43.04
CA GLY A 158 -21.70 22.48 -43.17
C GLY A 158 -21.46 21.44 -44.29
N SER A 159 -21.43 20.15 -43.93
CA SER A 159 -21.62 18.96 -44.80
C SER A 159 -21.21 17.74 -43.96
N GLY A 160 -22.05 16.79 -43.56
CA GLY A 160 -23.19 16.21 -44.26
C GLY A 160 -22.75 14.90 -44.91
N TRP A 161 -22.65 13.80 -44.14
CA TRP A 161 -22.56 12.44 -44.67
C TRP A 161 -23.45 11.49 -43.85
N PRO A 162 -24.05 10.46 -44.49
CA PRO A 162 -25.40 10.01 -44.18
C PRO A 162 -25.45 8.80 -43.24
N GLY A 163 -26.64 8.59 -42.70
CA GLY A 163 -26.99 7.44 -41.89
C GLY A 163 -26.97 6.12 -42.66
N GLY A 164 -26.81 5.05 -41.88
CA GLY A 164 -27.04 3.67 -42.28
C GLY A 164 -27.63 2.92 -41.09
N ALA A 165 -28.96 3.01 -40.96
CA ALA A 165 -29.73 2.08 -40.15
C ALA A 165 -29.80 0.75 -40.92
N ILE A 166 -29.35 -0.34 -40.30
CA ILE A 166 -29.71 -1.70 -40.71
C ILE A 166 -30.43 -2.31 -39.51
N GLY A 167 -31.69 -2.67 -39.73
CA GLY A 167 -32.59 -3.24 -38.74
C GLY A 167 -32.28 -4.69 -38.39
N PRO A 168 -33.14 -5.30 -37.54
CA PRO A 168 -32.87 -6.55 -36.87
C PRO A 168 -33.18 -7.76 -37.75
N VAL A 169 -32.38 -8.82 -37.63
CA VAL A 169 -32.71 -10.15 -38.13
C VAL A 169 -33.09 -11.01 -36.94
N GLY A 170 -34.37 -11.38 -36.88
CA GLY A 170 -34.86 -12.46 -36.03
C GLY A 170 -35.07 -13.73 -36.84
N VAL A 171 -34.62 -14.87 -36.31
CA VAL A 171 -35.06 -16.25 -36.60
C VAL A 171 -34.70 -17.04 -35.32
N ALA A 172 -35.63 -17.31 -34.40
CA ALA A 172 -36.55 -18.45 -34.36
C ALA A 172 -35.87 -19.83 -34.29
N GLY A 173 -36.19 -20.59 -33.22
CA GLY A 173 -36.30 -22.06 -33.31
C GLY A 173 -35.68 -22.89 -32.19
N SER A 174 -36.57 -23.39 -31.31
CA SER A 174 -36.57 -24.75 -30.73
C SER A 174 -35.49 -25.13 -29.70
N GLY A 175 -35.78 -25.78 -28.58
CA GLY A 175 -37.02 -26.35 -28.05
C GLY A 175 -36.71 -27.28 -26.86
N VAL A 176 -37.74 -27.46 -26.02
CA VAL A 176 -38.18 -28.71 -25.36
C VAL A 176 -37.25 -29.49 -24.40
N GLY A 177 -37.79 -29.72 -23.18
CA GLY A 177 -37.58 -30.93 -22.35
C GLY A 177 -36.65 -30.71 -21.16
N GLY A 178 -37.04 -30.81 -19.88
CA GLY A 178 -38.05 -31.66 -19.27
C GLY A 178 -37.44 -32.99 -18.85
N GLY A 179 -37.36 -33.30 -17.55
CA GLY A 179 -37.09 -34.67 -17.11
C GLY A 179 -36.36 -34.80 -15.77
N ALA A 180 -37.12 -35.14 -14.74
CA ALA A 180 -36.66 -35.51 -13.42
C ALA A 180 -36.24 -36.99 -13.33
N GLY A 181 -35.44 -37.30 -12.30
CA GLY A 181 -35.57 -38.54 -11.51
C GLY A 181 -34.80 -39.76 -11.98
N GLY A 182 -34.31 -40.55 -11.02
CA GLY A 182 -33.96 -41.95 -11.25
C GLY A 182 -32.79 -42.48 -10.44
N ALA A 183 -33.01 -42.77 -9.17
CA ALA A 183 -32.21 -43.70 -8.39
C ALA A 183 -32.49 -45.17 -8.79
N GLY A 184 -31.53 -46.07 -8.52
CA GLY A 184 -31.72 -47.53 -8.56
C GLY A 184 -30.51 -48.26 -9.15
N ALA A 185 -29.66 -48.86 -8.32
CA ALA A 185 -29.70 -50.29 -7.93
C ALA A 185 -28.77 -51.14 -8.81
N GLN A 186 -27.64 -51.58 -8.25
CA GLN A 186 -27.37 -52.96 -7.82
C GLN A 186 -27.37 -53.99 -8.96
N ALA A 187 -26.17 -54.52 -9.26
CA ALA A 187 -26.03 -55.89 -9.72
C ALA A 187 -24.74 -56.47 -9.11
N ALA A 188 -24.96 -57.32 -8.11
CA ALA A 188 -23.97 -58.24 -7.58
C ALA A 188 -23.76 -59.39 -8.57
N VAL A 189 -22.50 -59.77 -8.81
CA VAL A 189 -22.15 -61.12 -9.26
C VAL A 189 -21.00 -61.60 -8.37
N GLN A 190 -21.26 -62.71 -7.71
CA GLN A 190 -20.37 -63.46 -6.82
C GLN A 190 -20.08 -64.82 -7.50
N PRO A 191 -19.30 -65.75 -6.91
CA PRO A 191 -17.87 -65.97 -7.18
C PRO A 191 -17.58 -67.31 -7.90
N ALA A 192 -16.33 -67.51 -8.33
CA ALA A 192 -15.79 -68.83 -8.67
C ALA A 192 -14.47 -69.08 -7.92
N ALA A 193 -14.39 -70.26 -7.32
CA ALA A 193 -13.31 -70.74 -6.45
C ALA A 193 -12.29 -71.63 -7.23
N PRO A 194 -11.34 -72.37 -6.62
CA PRO A 194 -9.91 -72.09 -6.77
C PRO A 194 -9.08 -73.27 -7.36
N GLY A 195 -7.82 -73.00 -7.71
CA GLY A 195 -6.82 -74.01 -8.08
C GLY A 195 -5.37 -73.51 -7.95
N PRO A 196 -4.37 -74.39 -7.76
CA PRO A 196 -3.36 -74.21 -6.72
C PRO A 196 -1.90 -73.97 -7.20
N GLY A 197 -1.12 -73.33 -6.33
CA GLY A 197 0.25 -73.73 -6.03
C GLY A 197 1.43 -73.03 -6.74
N ARG A 198 2.22 -72.24 -5.97
CA ARG A 198 3.70 -72.38 -5.88
C ARG A 198 4.30 -71.52 -4.75
N ARG A 199 5.43 -72.01 -4.24
CA ARG A 199 6.08 -71.78 -2.93
C ARG A 199 6.81 -70.42 -2.76
N PRO A 200 7.13 -70.03 -1.50
CA PRO A 200 7.82 -68.79 -1.17
C PRO A 200 9.35 -68.92 -1.24
N GLY A 201 10.01 -67.91 -1.80
CA GLY A 201 11.47 -67.74 -1.77
C GLY A 201 11.84 -66.52 -0.95
N ALA A 202 12.18 -66.73 0.32
CA ALA A 202 12.80 -65.74 1.18
C ALA A 202 14.22 -65.43 0.66
N ARG A 203 14.51 -64.16 0.34
CA ARG A 203 15.88 -63.64 0.20
C ARG A 203 16.12 -62.57 1.25
N TRP A 204 16.77 -63.00 2.33
CA TRP A 204 17.48 -62.17 3.28
C TRP A 204 18.52 -61.31 2.55
N TRP A 205 18.36 -59.98 2.59
CA TRP A 205 19.37 -59.04 2.13
C TRP A 205 20.17 -58.51 3.34
N PRO A 206 21.51 -58.54 3.33
CA PRO A 206 22.28 -58.28 4.54
C PRO A 206 22.41 -56.79 4.84
N TRP A 207 21.72 -56.37 5.90
CA TRP A 207 21.87 -55.22 6.81
C TRP A 207 23.24 -54.51 6.83
N ARG A 208 24.34 -55.23 6.58
CA ARG A 208 25.72 -54.70 6.60
C ARG A 208 26.02 -53.69 5.48
N GLN A 209 25.31 -53.75 4.34
CA GLN A 209 25.50 -52.76 3.26
C GLN A 209 24.87 -51.39 3.57
N ARG A 210 23.84 -51.33 4.43
CA ARG A 210 23.19 -50.06 4.80
C ARG A 210 24.00 -49.26 5.83
N LEU A 211 24.75 -49.94 6.70
CA LEU A 211 25.64 -49.28 7.66
C LEU A 211 26.89 -48.67 6.99
N ALA A 212 27.47 -49.34 5.99
CA ALA A 212 28.62 -48.82 5.26
C ALA A 212 28.28 -47.52 4.49
N ALA A 213 27.07 -47.41 3.94
CA ALA A 213 26.63 -46.22 3.21
C ALA A 213 26.41 -44.98 4.11
N HIS A 214 26.03 -45.18 5.38
CA HIS A 214 25.83 -44.09 6.34
C HIS A 214 27.13 -43.58 6.97
N VAL A 215 28.11 -44.46 7.20
CA VAL A 215 29.43 -44.04 7.72
C VAL A 215 30.21 -43.24 6.66
N ALA A 216 30.09 -43.61 5.38
CA ALA A 216 30.73 -42.88 4.28
C ALA A 216 30.17 -41.45 4.10
N THR A 217 28.86 -41.26 4.27
CA THR A 217 28.24 -39.93 4.18
C THR A 217 28.57 -39.02 5.37
N LEU A 218 28.71 -39.58 6.57
CA LEU A 218 29.10 -38.83 7.77
C LEU A 218 30.56 -38.33 7.72
N LEU A 219 31.49 -39.15 7.20
CA LEU A 219 32.89 -38.75 7.06
C LEU A 219 33.09 -37.71 5.94
N LEU A 220 32.32 -37.78 4.85
CA LEU A 220 32.36 -36.77 3.78
C LEU A 220 31.80 -35.42 4.25
N GLY A 221 30.75 -35.43 5.09
CA GLY A 221 30.18 -34.21 5.69
C GLY A 221 31.12 -33.51 6.68
N ALA A 222 31.86 -34.28 7.49
CA ALA A 222 32.81 -33.73 8.45
C ALA A 222 34.05 -33.11 7.76
N GLY A 223 34.52 -33.67 6.64
CA GLY A 223 35.65 -33.12 5.88
C GLY A 223 35.38 -31.77 5.23
N ILE A 224 34.14 -31.54 4.76
CA ILE A 224 33.74 -30.27 4.13
C ILE A 224 33.48 -29.18 5.18
N GLY A 225 32.99 -29.56 6.37
CA GLY A 225 32.79 -28.64 7.49
C GLY A 225 34.09 -28.06 8.06
N ALA A 226 35.17 -28.84 8.11
CA ALA A 226 36.47 -28.37 8.62
C ALA A 226 37.24 -27.49 7.61
N GLY A 227 37.03 -27.68 6.30
CA GLY A 227 37.70 -26.88 5.26
C GLY A 227 37.15 -25.44 5.13
N ALA A 228 35.88 -25.22 5.45
CA ALA A 228 35.25 -23.89 5.33
C ALA A 228 35.59 -22.93 6.47
N VAL A 229 35.97 -23.45 7.65
CA VAL A 229 36.29 -22.62 8.84
C VAL A 229 37.70 -22.02 8.76
N LEU A 230 38.63 -22.63 8.02
CA LEU A 230 40.01 -22.12 7.88
C LEU A 230 40.18 -21.09 6.75
N ALA A 231 39.19 -20.91 5.86
CA ALA A 231 39.27 -19.96 4.75
C ALA A 231 38.68 -18.56 5.04
N LEU A 232 38.10 -18.33 6.22
CA LEU A 232 37.47 -17.05 6.62
C LEU A 232 38.26 -16.25 7.67
N GLY A 233 39.50 -16.66 7.97
CA GLY A 233 40.38 -15.96 8.93
C GLY A 233 41.11 -14.72 8.39
N GLY A 234 40.87 -14.32 7.13
CA GLY A 234 41.44 -13.10 6.56
C GLY A 234 40.64 -11.87 7.01
N GLY A 235 41.17 -11.12 7.96
CA GLY A 235 40.53 -9.94 8.56
C GLY A 235 40.01 -8.93 7.52
N ALA A 236 38.68 -8.83 7.42
CA ALA A 236 38.03 -7.70 6.78
C ALA A 236 38.02 -6.52 7.77
N PRO A 237 38.38 -5.30 7.34
CA PRO A 237 38.39 -4.14 8.21
C PRO A 237 36.97 -3.84 8.74
N ALA A 238 36.88 -3.58 10.04
CA ALA A 238 35.66 -3.18 10.71
C ALA A 238 35.12 -1.89 10.05
N GLY A 239 33.97 -1.97 9.38
CA GLY A 239 33.28 -0.80 8.81
C GLY A 239 32.42 -1.04 7.57
N ALA A 240 32.56 -2.16 6.88
CA ALA A 240 31.77 -2.42 5.67
C ALA A 240 30.33 -2.86 5.99
N LYS A 241 29.42 -1.89 6.18
CA LYS A 241 27.98 -2.16 6.07
C LYS A 241 27.67 -2.51 4.62
N ALA A 242 27.39 -3.79 4.35
CA ALA A 242 26.83 -4.25 3.08
C ALA A 242 25.37 -3.77 2.94
N GLY A 243 25.19 -2.47 2.71
CA GLY A 243 23.93 -1.92 2.19
C GLY A 243 23.90 -2.16 0.70
N PHE A 244 22.94 -2.95 0.20
CA PHE A 244 22.67 -2.97 -1.23
C PHE A 244 22.22 -1.57 -1.64
N PRO A 245 22.91 -0.88 -2.57
CA PRO A 245 22.42 0.37 -3.10
C PRO A 245 21.17 0.06 -3.93
N VAL A 246 19.99 0.21 -3.35
CA VAL A 246 18.83 0.58 -4.16
C VAL A 246 19.17 1.99 -4.62
N ALA A 247 19.62 2.12 -5.87
CA ALA A 247 19.77 3.43 -6.46
C ALA A 247 18.41 4.12 -6.33
N GLU A 248 18.32 5.11 -5.44
CA GLU A 248 17.16 6.00 -5.38
C GLU A 248 16.97 6.52 -6.78
N GLN A 249 15.90 6.09 -7.44
CA GLN A 249 15.59 6.59 -8.76
C GLN A 249 15.35 8.09 -8.61
N PRO A 250 16.19 8.96 -9.19
CA PRO A 250 16.07 10.38 -8.96
C PRO A 250 14.69 10.83 -9.42
N CYS A 251 13.95 11.51 -8.55
CA CYS A 251 12.68 12.09 -8.97
C CYS A 251 12.94 13.04 -10.15
N PRO A 252 12.09 13.03 -11.18
CA PRO A 252 12.12 14.08 -12.18
C PRO A 252 11.93 15.44 -11.49
N PRO A 253 12.45 16.53 -12.07
CA PRO A 253 12.31 17.87 -11.50
C PRO A 253 10.83 18.18 -11.23
N PRO A 254 10.52 18.88 -10.13
CA PRO A 254 9.14 19.13 -9.73
C PRO A 254 8.39 19.92 -10.79
N THR A 255 7.40 19.30 -11.43
CA THR A 255 6.25 20.05 -11.96
C THR A 255 5.34 20.34 -10.78
N ALA A 256 4.96 21.60 -10.58
CA ALA A 256 4.05 21.98 -9.51
C ALA A 256 2.79 21.10 -9.56
N ASN A 257 2.44 20.48 -8.43
CA ASN A 257 1.20 19.74 -8.34
C ASN A 257 0.05 20.75 -8.49
N PRO A 258 -0.93 20.51 -9.36
CA PRO A 258 -2.11 21.37 -9.42
C PRO A 258 -2.78 21.36 -8.03
N HIS A 259 -2.98 22.55 -7.45
CA HIS A 259 -3.75 22.67 -6.22
C HIS A 259 -5.15 22.09 -6.42
N PRO A 260 -5.73 21.43 -5.40
CA PRO A 260 -7.09 20.90 -5.48
C PRO A 260 -8.06 22.04 -5.82
N SER A 261 -8.70 21.94 -6.98
CA SER A 261 -9.73 22.90 -7.38
C SER A 261 -11.06 22.49 -6.72
N LEU A 262 -11.29 22.98 -5.50
CA LEU A 262 -12.60 22.89 -4.87
C LEU A 262 -13.54 23.85 -5.60
N ARG A 263 -14.41 23.31 -6.46
CA ARG A 263 -15.49 24.12 -7.03
C ARG A 263 -16.61 24.17 -6.01
N ALA A 264 -16.94 25.37 -5.53
CA ALA A 264 -18.13 25.56 -4.70
C ALA A 264 -19.34 24.93 -5.42
N PRO A 265 -20.12 24.06 -4.76
CA PRO A 265 -21.30 23.49 -5.39
C PRO A 265 -22.23 24.64 -5.81
N ALA A 266 -22.80 24.55 -7.02
CA ALA A 266 -23.87 25.44 -7.41
C ALA A 266 -24.98 25.33 -6.36
N ALA A 267 -25.49 26.46 -5.86
CA ALA A 267 -26.56 26.52 -4.88
C ALA A 267 -27.84 25.91 -5.48
N GLY A 268 -27.95 24.58 -5.43
CA GLY A 268 -29.09 23.83 -5.92
C GLY A 268 -30.06 23.58 -4.77
N GLY A 269 -31.19 24.29 -4.80
CA GLY A 269 -32.49 23.93 -4.26
C GLY A 269 -32.59 23.51 -2.79
N ALA A 270 -33.51 24.14 -2.05
CA ALA A 270 -33.98 23.65 -0.76
C ALA A 270 -34.63 22.26 -0.92
N GLY A 271 -33.82 21.21 -0.89
CA GLY A 271 -34.23 19.82 -0.88
C GLY A 271 -34.56 19.36 0.54
N THR A 272 -35.49 18.41 0.62
CA THR A 272 -35.87 17.62 1.80
C THR A 272 -34.74 17.36 2.80
N ALA A 273 -35.07 17.36 4.10
CA ALA A 273 -34.13 17.16 5.21
C ALA A 273 -33.06 16.11 4.87
N LYS A 274 -31.84 16.60 4.68
CA LYS A 274 -30.68 15.78 4.32
C LYS A 274 -30.39 14.82 5.45
N GLU A 275 -30.28 13.53 5.16
CA GLU A 275 -29.86 12.53 6.14
C GLU A 275 -28.52 12.98 6.76
N PRO A 276 -28.37 12.96 8.10
CA PRO A 276 -27.12 13.36 8.74
C PRO A 276 -25.95 12.54 8.21
N PRO A 277 -24.80 13.18 7.91
CA PRO A 277 -23.62 12.45 7.47
C PRO A 277 -23.18 11.40 8.48
N SER A 278 -22.85 10.21 8.00
CA SER A 278 -22.39 9.11 8.86
C SER A 278 -21.37 8.22 8.15
N TRP A 279 -20.44 7.65 8.92
CA TRP A 279 -19.51 6.63 8.44
C TRP A 279 -20.22 5.28 8.39
N VAL A 280 -20.19 4.62 7.23
CA VAL A 280 -20.80 3.31 7.02
C VAL A 280 -19.80 2.20 7.35
N GLY A 281 -18.59 2.29 6.81
CA GLY A 281 -17.58 1.27 7.00
C GLY A 281 -16.34 1.46 6.16
N ARG A 282 -15.37 0.57 6.37
CA ARG A 282 -14.18 0.47 5.53
C ARG A 282 -14.46 -0.46 4.36
N VAL A 283 -14.37 0.08 3.14
CA VAL A 283 -14.58 -0.63 1.87
C VAL A 283 -13.37 -1.48 1.54
N THR A 284 -12.18 -0.87 1.61
CA THR A 284 -10.91 -1.54 1.38
C THR A 284 -9.76 -0.76 2.01
N SER A 285 -8.60 -1.41 2.10
CA SER A 285 -7.35 -0.75 2.46
C SER A 285 -6.15 -1.54 1.97
N GLY A 286 -5.01 -0.86 1.84
CA GLY A 286 -3.73 -1.46 1.53
C GLY A 286 -2.57 -0.68 2.12
N GLN A 287 -1.48 -1.37 2.43
CA GLN A 287 -0.24 -0.73 2.86
C GLN A 287 0.95 -1.60 2.49
N GLU A 288 2.03 -1.00 1.99
CA GLU A 288 3.21 -1.76 1.60
C GLU A 288 4.51 -0.94 1.69
N ILE A 289 5.62 -1.63 2.02
CA ILE A 289 6.99 -1.12 1.86
C ILE A 289 7.51 -1.69 0.55
N LEU A 290 7.05 -1.11 -0.55
CA LEU A 290 7.54 -1.40 -1.87
C LEU A 290 7.54 -0.12 -2.69
N SER A 291 8.65 0.12 -3.37
CA SER A 291 8.73 1.14 -4.39
C SER A 291 7.80 0.81 -5.55
N GLY A 292 6.88 1.71 -5.88
CA GLY A 292 5.88 1.51 -6.93
C GLY A 292 5.24 2.80 -7.41
N SER A 293 4.35 2.67 -8.39
CA SER A 293 3.58 3.76 -9.02
C SER A 293 2.08 3.53 -8.99
N ASP A 294 1.64 2.37 -8.52
CA ASP A 294 0.24 1.95 -8.57
C ASP A 294 -0.04 0.82 -7.58
N VAL A 295 -1.33 0.64 -7.28
CA VAL A 295 -1.85 -0.49 -6.50
C VAL A 295 -3.32 -0.74 -6.85
N VAL A 296 -3.69 -2.02 -6.95
CA VAL A 296 -5.08 -2.46 -7.04
C VAL A 296 -5.52 -3.00 -5.67
N LEU A 297 -6.64 -2.48 -5.17
CA LEU A 297 -7.23 -2.80 -3.87
C LEU A 297 -8.57 -3.51 -4.10
N PRO A 298 -8.71 -4.79 -3.72
CA PRO A 298 -9.99 -5.49 -3.84
C PRO A 298 -11.02 -4.90 -2.87
N VAL A 299 -12.27 -4.79 -3.29
CA VAL A 299 -13.38 -4.39 -2.42
C VAL A 299 -13.64 -5.51 -1.41
N LEU A 300 -13.58 -5.18 -0.12
CA LEU A 300 -13.77 -6.13 0.98
C LEU A 300 -15.18 -6.02 1.60
N SER A 301 -15.73 -4.81 1.60
CA SER A 301 -17.09 -4.52 2.05
C SER A 301 -17.86 -3.88 0.89
N PRO A 302 -19.06 -4.37 0.52
CA PRO A 302 -19.87 -3.76 -0.53
C PRO A 302 -20.20 -2.29 -0.25
N VAL A 303 -20.38 -1.51 -1.31
CA VAL A 303 -20.75 -0.09 -1.26
C VAL A 303 -22.19 0.06 -1.72
N THR A 304 -22.95 0.86 -0.98
CA THR A 304 -24.34 1.18 -1.32
C THR A 304 -24.38 2.22 -2.44
N GLU A 305 -25.26 2.01 -3.42
CA GLU A 305 -25.48 3.00 -4.48
C GLU A 305 -25.84 4.37 -3.88
N GLY A 306 -25.18 5.43 -4.37
CA GLY A 306 -25.42 6.80 -3.95
C GLY A 306 -24.63 7.26 -2.73
N ASP A 307 -24.01 6.37 -1.97
CA ASP A 307 -23.09 6.74 -0.88
C ASP A 307 -21.79 7.35 -1.46
N ALA A 308 -20.98 7.97 -0.62
CA ALA A 308 -19.71 8.57 -1.01
C ALA A 308 -18.52 7.71 -0.57
N LEU A 309 -17.46 7.74 -1.37
CA LEU A 309 -16.19 7.09 -1.06
C LEU A 309 -15.13 8.14 -0.78
N VAL A 310 -14.55 8.09 0.42
CA VAL A 310 -13.42 8.93 0.81
C VAL A 310 -12.17 8.07 0.85
N VAL A 311 -11.21 8.40 -0.02
CA VAL A 311 -9.92 7.72 -0.11
C VAL A 311 -8.87 8.57 0.57
N THR A 312 -8.23 8.03 1.60
CA THR A 312 -7.12 8.67 2.29
C THR A 312 -5.84 7.94 1.96
N VAL A 313 -4.81 8.70 1.59
CA VAL A 313 -3.54 8.16 1.08
C VAL A 313 -2.39 8.78 1.85
N MET A 314 -1.42 7.97 2.25
CA MET A 314 -0.07 8.43 2.63
C MET A 314 0.93 7.79 1.67
N LEU A 315 1.72 8.60 0.98
CA LEU A 315 2.85 8.18 0.16
C LEU A 315 4.16 8.59 0.84
N THR A 316 5.12 7.67 0.95
CA THR A 316 6.42 7.97 1.59
C THR A 316 7.52 8.16 0.56
N GLY A 317 8.28 9.26 0.69
CA GLY A 317 9.38 9.57 -0.24
C GLY A 317 8.87 9.67 -1.67
N SER A 318 7.71 10.31 -1.84
CA SER A 318 6.99 10.39 -3.10
C SER A 318 7.63 11.42 -4.02
N CYS A 319 7.69 11.12 -5.31
CA CYS A 319 8.01 12.12 -6.31
C CYS A 319 6.81 13.07 -6.53
N PRO A 320 7.07 14.32 -6.96
CA PRO A 320 6.01 15.20 -7.45
C PRO A 320 5.26 14.58 -8.64
N GLY A 321 3.97 14.86 -8.77
CA GLY A 321 3.16 14.40 -9.89
C GLY A 321 1.72 14.02 -9.53
N PRO A 322 0.94 13.58 -10.54
CA PRO A 322 -0.48 13.29 -10.38
C PRO A 322 -0.73 12.02 -9.57
N VAL A 323 -1.76 12.07 -8.73
CA VAL A 323 -2.35 10.91 -8.06
C VAL A 323 -3.78 10.77 -8.59
N ALA A 324 -4.18 9.55 -8.94
CA ALA A 324 -5.54 9.27 -9.39
C ALA A 324 -6.05 7.96 -8.79
N VAL A 325 -7.35 7.91 -8.52
CA VAL A 325 -8.05 6.70 -8.11
C VAL A 325 -9.20 6.48 -9.07
N THR A 326 -9.39 5.23 -9.48
CA THR A 326 -10.53 4.76 -10.27
C THR A 326 -11.05 3.47 -9.66
N ASP A 327 -12.29 3.10 -9.92
CA ASP A 327 -12.79 1.76 -9.65
C ASP A 327 -13.30 1.07 -10.92
N THR A 328 -13.75 -0.17 -10.77
CA THR A 328 -14.29 -0.99 -11.84
C THR A 328 -15.67 -0.54 -12.35
N GLN A 329 -16.38 0.31 -11.61
CA GLN A 329 -17.68 0.86 -12.04
C GLN A 329 -17.55 2.24 -12.70
N GLY A 330 -16.36 2.85 -12.65
CA GLY A 330 -16.06 4.11 -13.33
C GLY A 330 -16.38 5.35 -12.50
N ASP A 331 -16.39 5.27 -11.17
CA ASP A 331 -16.61 6.45 -10.34
C ASP A 331 -15.47 7.47 -10.50
N THR A 332 -15.83 8.75 -10.37
CA THR A 332 -14.90 9.87 -10.53
C THR A 332 -14.40 10.37 -9.18
N PHE A 333 -13.16 10.02 -8.85
CA PHE A 333 -12.48 10.51 -7.66
C PHE A 333 -11.79 11.85 -7.93
N ARG A 334 -11.90 12.77 -6.97
CA ARG A 334 -11.25 14.09 -7.02
C ARG A 334 -10.38 14.29 -5.80
N ILE A 335 -9.18 14.83 -5.96
CA ILE A 335 -8.35 15.28 -4.83
C ILE A 335 -9.04 16.47 -4.17
N VAL A 336 -9.34 16.34 -2.88
CA VAL A 336 -10.01 17.33 -2.04
C VAL A 336 -9.17 17.78 -0.85
N GLY A 337 -7.99 17.18 -0.66
CA GLY A 337 -6.93 17.63 0.24
C GLY A 337 -5.60 17.00 -0.16
N ASP A 338 -4.50 17.74 -0.09
CA ASP A 338 -3.18 17.28 -0.56
C ASP A 338 -2.06 18.05 0.13
N GLU A 339 -1.35 17.38 1.02
CA GLU A 339 -0.25 17.96 1.80
C GLU A 339 1.02 17.14 1.62
N THR A 340 2.14 17.82 1.39
CA THR A 340 3.47 17.18 1.31
C THR A 340 4.42 17.81 2.30
N ASP A 341 5.00 17.02 3.19
CA ASP A 341 5.99 17.51 4.16
C ASP A 341 7.38 17.70 3.54
N THR A 342 8.29 18.22 4.36
CA THR A 342 9.70 18.49 4.02
C THR A 342 10.49 17.22 3.65
N ALA A 343 10.06 16.03 4.08
CA ALA A 343 10.67 14.75 3.71
C ALA A 343 9.96 14.07 2.53
N ARG A 344 9.09 14.79 1.80
CA ARG A 344 8.31 14.28 0.67
C ARG A 344 7.39 13.12 1.06
N HIS A 345 6.88 13.13 2.29
CA HIS A 345 5.74 12.30 2.65
C HIS A 345 4.48 13.08 2.31
N ARG A 346 3.60 12.46 1.53
CA ARG A 346 2.43 13.12 0.96
C ARG A 346 1.17 12.48 1.52
N THR A 347 0.34 13.28 2.18
CA THR A 347 -0.97 12.88 2.71
C THR A 347 -2.05 13.48 1.82
N LEU A 348 -2.88 12.63 1.20
CA LEU A 348 -3.96 13.05 0.33
C LEU A 348 -5.31 12.57 0.83
N VAL A 349 -6.34 13.34 0.50
CA VAL A 349 -7.74 12.96 0.60
C VAL A 349 -8.38 13.11 -0.79
N LEU A 350 -8.97 12.04 -1.30
CA LEU A 350 -9.77 12.04 -2.52
C LEU A 350 -11.21 11.65 -2.17
N ALA A 351 -12.17 12.12 -2.97
CA ALA A 351 -13.57 11.76 -2.79
C ALA A 351 -14.27 11.49 -4.13
N ALA A 352 -15.11 10.45 -4.13
CA ALA A 352 -16.16 10.23 -5.12
C ALA A 352 -17.53 10.36 -4.41
N PHE A 353 -18.48 11.02 -5.06
CA PHE A 353 -19.83 11.27 -4.51
C PHE A 353 -20.87 10.63 -5.39
N GLY A 354 -21.93 10.07 -4.79
CA GLY A 354 -22.95 9.35 -5.54
C GLY A 354 -22.35 8.13 -6.25
N ALA A 355 -21.58 7.33 -5.53
CA ALA A 355 -20.85 6.20 -6.07
C ALA A 355 -21.81 5.14 -6.63
N HIS A 356 -21.36 4.44 -7.66
CA HIS A 356 -22.05 3.24 -8.13
C HIS A 356 -21.90 2.12 -7.07
N PRO A 357 -22.83 1.16 -7.01
CA PRO A 357 -22.71 0.06 -6.07
C PRO A 357 -21.47 -0.79 -6.42
N LEU A 358 -20.63 -1.04 -5.42
CA LEU A 358 -19.46 -1.93 -5.55
C LEU A 358 -19.70 -3.23 -4.79
N GLY A 359 -19.41 -4.37 -5.42
CA GLY A 359 -19.41 -5.69 -4.79
C GLY A 359 -17.99 -6.20 -4.53
N THR A 360 -17.86 -7.38 -3.92
CA THR A 360 -16.55 -8.00 -3.64
C THR A 360 -15.81 -8.53 -4.89
N ALA A 361 -16.46 -8.47 -6.05
CA ALA A 361 -15.82 -8.71 -7.35
C ALA A 361 -15.14 -7.45 -7.92
N ASP A 362 -15.41 -6.29 -7.33
CA ASP A 362 -14.89 -4.99 -7.76
C ASP A 362 -13.55 -4.65 -7.10
N SER A 363 -12.90 -3.63 -7.63
CA SER A 363 -11.63 -3.14 -7.09
C SER A 363 -11.45 -1.65 -7.33
N LEU A 364 -10.64 -1.03 -6.48
CA LEU A 364 -10.10 0.31 -6.71
C LEU A 364 -8.67 0.22 -7.20
N HIS A 365 -8.31 1.05 -8.18
CA HIS A 365 -6.95 1.19 -8.69
C HIS A 365 -6.46 2.60 -8.40
N ALA A 366 -5.43 2.69 -7.55
CA ALA A 366 -4.76 3.95 -7.26
C ALA A 366 -3.45 4.01 -8.04
N THR A 367 -3.20 5.14 -8.68
CA THR A 367 -1.95 5.46 -9.38
C THR A 367 -1.35 6.71 -8.76
N TYR A 368 -0.04 6.75 -8.65
CA TYR A 368 0.69 7.84 -8.03
C TYR A 368 2.09 7.95 -8.62
N PRO A 369 2.77 9.11 -8.46
CA PRO A 369 4.17 9.20 -8.80
C PRO A 369 4.95 8.24 -7.92
N HIS A 370 6.12 7.81 -8.37
CA HIS A 370 6.98 6.90 -7.63
C HIS A 370 7.00 7.21 -6.12
N ALA A 371 6.66 6.23 -5.30
CA ALA A 371 6.73 6.31 -3.84
C ALA A 371 7.40 5.05 -3.30
N SER A 372 8.16 5.19 -2.22
CA SER A 372 8.86 4.05 -1.58
C SER A 372 7.94 3.17 -0.73
N LYS A 373 6.79 3.72 -0.31
CA LYS A 373 5.77 3.08 0.53
C LYS A 373 4.43 3.76 0.29
N TYR A 374 3.35 3.03 0.54
CA TYR A 374 2.01 3.61 0.58
C TYR A 374 1.19 3.07 1.75
N HIS A 375 0.21 3.87 2.17
CA HIS A 375 -0.95 3.49 2.98
C HIS A 375 -2.17 4.08 2.30
N ILE A 376 -3.19 3.28 2.04
CA ILE A 376 -4.45 3.72 1.42
C ILE A 376 -5.61 3.11 2.20
N ALA A 377 -6.51 3.96 2.69
CA ALA A 377 -7.79 3.54 3.25
C ALA A 377 -8.94 4.13 2.42
N VAL A 378 -9.96 3.32 2.15
CA VAL A 378 -11.18 3.72 1.45
C VAL A 378 -12.34 3.51 2.40
N ASP A 379 -12.96 4.60 2.81
CA ASP A 379 -14.05 4.61 3.80
C ASP A 379 -15.33 5.12 3.11
N GLU A 380 -16.45 4.42 3.34
CA GLU A 380 -17.78 4.76 2.84
C GLU A 380 -18.48 5.69 3.82
N PHE A 381 -19.09 6.75 3.29
CA PHE A 381 -19.88 7.71 4.04
C PHE A 381 -21.22 7.93 3.38
N ARG A 382 -22.27 7.96 4.20
CA ARG A 382 -23.62 8.35 3.79
C ARG A 382 -23.85 9.82 4.04
N GLY A 383 -24.73 10.43 3.24
CA GLY A 383 -25.25 11.77 3.49
C GLY A 383 -24.33 12.92 3.08
N ILE A 384 -23.20 12.64 2.42
CA ILE A 384 -22.30 13.67 1.88
C ILE A 384 -22.33 13.69 0.34
N SER A 385 -22.22 14.88 -0.23
CA SER A 385 -22.42 15.10 -1.68
C SER A 385 -21.39 16.03 -2.31
N ALA A 386 -20.67 16.79 -1.51
CA ALA A 386 -19.61 17.69 -1.98
C ALA A 386 -18.54 17.87 -0.90
N ALA A 387 -17.31 18.12 -1.33
CA ALA A 387 -16.29 18.74 -0.48
C ALA A 387 -16.42 20.26 -0.61
N VAL A 388 -16.46 20.96 0.52
CA VAL A 388 -16.71 22.41 0.57
C VAL A 388 -15.50 23.22 1.03
N GLY A 389 -14.48 22.57 1.58
CA GLY A 389 -13.24 23.21 2.02
C GLY A 389 -12.21 22.19 2.50
N SER A 390 -10.94 22.60 2.51
CA SER A 390 -9.86 21.85 3.13
C SER A 390 -8.87 22.78 3.85
N ALA A 391 -8.11 22.21 4.78
CA ALA A 391 -6.96 22.85 5.41
C ALA A 391 -5.87 21.81 5.65
N GLU A 392 -4.64 22.21 5.34
CA GLU A 392 -3.47 21.34 5.36
C GLU A 392 -2.35 21.95 6.20
N ALA A 393 -1.54 21.09 6.81
CA ALA A 393 -0.33 21.49 7.50
C ALA A 393 0.61 20.29 7.66
N HIS A 394 1.88 20.56 7.92
CA HIS A 394 2.86 19.57 8.34
C HIS A 394 3.70 20.09 9.50
N GLY A 395 4.41 19.18 10.16
CA GLY A 395 5.35 19.52 11.23
C GLY A 395 6.46 18.48 11.36
N ASP A 396 7.60 18.94 11.86
CA ASP A 396 8.78 18.10 12.08
C ASP A 396 8.63 17.23 13.34
N ASN A 397 9.58 16.30 13.51
CA ASN A 397 9.62 15.41 14.66
C ASN A 397 9.89 16.16 15.99
N GLY A 398 9.45 15.57 17.10
CA GLY A 398 9.71 16.11 18.45
C GLY A 398 8.72 17.19 18.92
N GLY A 399 7.83 17.67 18.05
CA GLY A 399 6.62 18.36 18.47
C GLY A 399 5.71 17.46 19.31
N THR A 400 4.71 18.02 19.99
CA THR A 400 3.71 17.22 20.74
C THR A 400 2.29 17.42 20.24
N ALA A 401 2.05 18.41 19.40
CA ALA A 401 0.74 18.73 18.83
C ALA A 401 0.81 18.84 17.32
N PHE A 402 -0.28 18.44 16.65
CA PHE A 402 -0.52 18.75 15.24
C PHE A 402 -1.80 19.58 15.11
N SER A 403 -1.84 20.46 14.12
CA SER A 403 -3.01 21.28 13.81
C SER A 403 -2.99 21.73 12.35
N THR A 404 -4.12 21.64 11.66
CA THR A 404 -4.33 22.27 10.34
C THR A 404 -4.86 23.71 10.44
N GLY A 405 -4.99 24.26 11.66
CA GLY A 405 -5.64 25.54 11.91
C GLY A 405 -4.85 26.79 11.50
N SER A 406 -3.67 26.64 10.91
CA SER A 406 -2.92 27.75 10.29
C SER A 406 -3.66 28.32 9.07
N ILE A 407 -4.48 27.49 8.40
CA ILE A 407 -5.37 27.89 7.31
C ILE A 407 -6.79 27.96 7.85
N ARG A 408 -7.47 29.11 7.63
CA ARG A 408 -8.85 29.27 8.05
C ARG A 408 -9.77 28.38 7.22
N LEU A 409 -10.48 27.49 7.89
CA LEU A 409 -11.49 26.61 7.32
C LEU A 409 -12.79 26.80 8.09
N ASP A 410 -13.83 27.32 7.45
CA ASP A 410 -15.11 27.57 8.11
C ASP A 410 -16.07 26.38 7.87
N CYS A 411 -16.73 25.91 8.92
CA CYS A 411 -17.75 24.86 8.86
C CYS A 411 -19.12 25.38 9.28
N ALA A 412 -20.17 24.74 8.77
CA ALA A 412 -21.54 24.88 9.25
C ALA A 412 -21.93 23.71 10.17
N ALA A 413 -23.01 23.88 10.93
CA ALA A 413 -23.63 22.80 11.69
C ALA A 413 -24.09 21.68 10.75
N GLY A 414 -23.80 20.43 11.09
CA GLY A 414 -24.12 19.25 10.29
C GLY A 414 -23.09 18.90 9.22
N ASP A 415 -22.10 19.75 8.95
CA ASP A 415 -21.01 19.38 8.04
C ASP A 415 -20.21 18.20 8.61
N LEU A 416 -19.76 17.29 7.74
CA LEU A 416 -18.84 16.21 8.11
C LEU A 416 -17.41 16.67 7.88
N MET A 417 -16.54 16.47 8.87
CA MET A 417 -15.10 16.61 8.69
C MET A 417 -14.42 15.26 8.67
N VAL A 418 -13.47 15.08 7.75
CA VAL A 418 -12.52 13.97 7.78
C VAL A 418 -11.11 14.54 7.95
N GLY A 419 -10.38 14.02 8.92
CA GLY A 419 -8.97 14.31 9.16
C GLY A 419 -8.13 13.11 8.78
N ALA A 420 -7.05 13.34 8.04
CA ALA A 420 -6.03 12.36 7.71
C ALA A 420 -4.66 12.86 8.15
N VAL A 421 -3.92 12.04 8.87
CA VAL A 421 -2.55 12.34 9.32
C VAL A 421 -1.64 11.19 8.93
N GLY A 422 -0.72 11.47 8.01
CA GLY A 422 0.40 10.60 7.69
C GLY A 422 1.57 10.93 8.61
N THR A 423 2.18 9.92 9.24
CA THR A 423 3.35 10.12 10.09
C THR A 423 4.46 9.11 9.88
N ASN A 424 5.67 9.53 10.18
CA ASN A 424 6.87 8.71 10.26
C ASN A 424 7.53 8.86 11.63
N THR A 425 7.97 7.74 12.22
CA THR A 425 8.86 7.68 13.40
C THR A 425 8.40 8.51 14.60
N GLY A 426 7.85 7.85 15.62
CA GLY A 426 7.38 8.51 16.84
C GLY A 426 6.10 7.87 17.36
N SER A 427 5.36 8.60 18.20
CA SER A 427 4.05 8.15 18.67
C SER A 427 3.00 8.20 17.55
N ALA A 428 1.99 7.34 17.65
CA ALA A 428 0.84 7.41 16.75
C ALA A 428 0.11 8.76 16.93
N PRO A 429 -0.40 9.36 15.85
CA PRO A 429 -1.33 10.48 15.98
C PRO A 429 -2.54 10.09 16.82
N VAL A 430 -2.87 10.94 17.79
CA VAL A 430 -4.09 10.85 18.58
C VAL A 430 -4.86 12.14 18.36
N PHE A 431 -6.00 12.05 17.69
CA PHE A 431 -6.91 13.18 17.53
C PHE A 431 -7.51 13.59 18.89
N THR A 432 -7.93 14.86 18.99
CA THR A 432 -8.69 15.36 20.13
C THR A 432 -10.04 14.63 20.29
N ALA A 433 -10.62 14.65 21.50
CA ALA A 433 -11.70 13.74 21.90
C ALA A 433 -13.02 13.92 21.13
N GLU A 434 -13.22 15.04 20.43
CA GLU A 434 -14.37 15.30 19.57
C GLU A 434 -14.33 14.54 18.24
N TRP A 435 -13.23 13.89 17.93
CA TRP A 435 -13.06 13.08 16.72
C TRP A 435 -13.35 11.61 17.01
N THR A 436 -14.05 10.98 16.07
CA THR A 436 -14.23 9.52 16.05
C THR A 436 -13.11 8.90 15.23
N PRO A 437 -12.19 8.12 15.86
CA PRO A 437 -11.09 7.49 15.14
C PRO A 437 -11.60 6.38 14.22
N LEU A 438 -10.99 6.29 13.03
CA LEU A 438 -11.18 5.19 12.08
C LEU A 438 -10.01 4.19 12.21
N PRO A 439 -10.13 2.98 11.65
CA PRO A 439 -9.05 1.99 11.77
C PRO A 439 -7.73 2.54 11.19
N MET A 440 -6.68 2.56 11.99
CA MET A 440 -5.37 3.06 11.58
C MET A 440 -4.65 2.03 10.70
N LEU A 441 -3.98 2.50 9.65
CA LEU A 441 -3.03 1.68 8.90
C LEU A 441 -1.63 1.93 9.45
N GLN A 442 -0.96 0.87 9.86
CA GLN A 442 0.40 0.95 10.39
C GLN A 442 1.31 -0.07 9.71
N LEU A 443 2.46 0.42 9.25
CA LEU A 443 3.52 -0.41 8.69
C LEU A 443 4.86 0.05 9.27
N SER A 444 5.41 -0.77 10.17
CA SER A 444 6.57 -0.37 10.98
C SER A 444 6.28 0.92 11.78
N SER A 445 7.11 1.95 11.63
CA SER A 445 6.94 3.27 12.26
C SER A 445 6.11 4.26 11.43
N TYR A 446 5.59 3.85 10.26
CA TYR A 446 4.78 4.68 9.39
C TYR A 446 3.31 4.41 9.63
N ARG A 447 2.52 5.47 9.72
CA ARG A 447 1.10 5.40 10.08
C ARG A 447 0.29 6.34 9.20
N LEU A 448 -0.86 5.85 8.74
CA LEU A 448 -1.96 6.68 8.28
C LEU A 448 -3.07 6.57 9.32
N THR A 449 -3.26 7.66 10.07
CA THR A 449 -4.35 7.77 11.06
C THR A 449 -5.44 8.65 10.47
N THR A 450 -6.67 8.14 10.45
CA THR A 450 -7.84 8.87 9.99
C THR A 450 -8.89 8.96 11.09
N ALA A 451 -9.65 10.04 11.08
CA ALA A 451 -10.77 10.24 11.99
C ALA A 451 -11.83 11.11 11.31
N TYR A 452 -13.06 11.07 11.82
CA TYR A 452 -14.12 11.96 11.36
C TYR A 452 -14.84 12.62 12.52
N ARG A 453 -15.51 13.74 12.26
CA ARG A 453 -16.46 14.37 13.19
C ARG A 453 -17.60 15.04 12.44
N VAL A 454 -18.80 15.01 13.00
CA VAL A 454 -19.91 15.86 12.53
C VAL A 454 -19.88 17.16 13.32
N VAL A 455 -19.89 18.28 12.62
CA VAL A 455 -19.74 19.62 13.21
C VAL A 455 -21.04 20.00 13.91
N PRO A 456 -21.03 20.26 15.24
CA PRO A 456 -22.27 20.50 15.99
C PRO A 456 -22.85 21.91 15.78
N ALA A 457 -22.00 22.88 15.43
CA ALA A 457 -22.36 24.28 15.26
C ALA A 457 -21.38 24.95 14.29
N ALA A 458 -21.80 26.06 13.67
CA ALA A 458 -20.91 26.82 12.80
C ALA A 458 -19.67 27.31 13.57
N GLN A 459 -18.48 27.04 13.04
CA GLN A 459 -17.20 27.32 13.70
C GLN A 459 -16.05 27.33 12.70
N THR A 460 -14.91 27.88 13.12
CA THR A 460 -13.64 27.59 12.44
C THR A 460 -13.18 26.19 12.81
N CYS A 461 -12.74 25.45 11.81
CA CYS A 461 -12.46 24.04 11.87
C CYS A 461 -10.98 23.76 11.64
N ALA A 462 -10.47 22.75 12.33
CA ALA A 462 -9.14 22.22 12.14
C ALA A 462 -9.12 20.75 12.59
N ALA A 463 -8.28 19.94 11.95
CA ALA A 463 -7.86 18.66 12.52
C ALA A 463 -6.77 18.95 13.55
N THR A 464 -6.99 18.48 14.79
CA THR A 464 -6.10 18.74 15.93
C THR A 464 -5.85 17.45 16.70
N GLY A 465 -4.67 17.37 17.31
CA GLY A 465 -4.30 16.24 18.14
C GLY A 465 -2.86 16.28 18.57
N THR A 466 -2.33 15.12 18.94
CA THR A 466 -0.97 14.95 19.45
C THR A 466 -0.21 13.88 18.70
N THR A 467 1.08 14.09 18.50
CA THR A 467 2.05 13.11 18.01
C THR A 467 3.45 13.64 18.29
N THR A 468 4.42 12.75 18.50
CA THR A 468 5.85 13.08 18.53
C THR A 468 6.56 12.79 17.21
N ALA A 469 5.83 12.22 16.26
CA ALA A 469 6.33 11.94 14.93
C ALA A 469 6.37 13.21 14.08
N GLN A 470 7.18 13.18 13.03
CA GLN A 470 6.98 14.09 11.90
C GLN A 470 5.65 13.72 11.23
N TRP A 471 4.92 14.73 10.77
CA TRP A 471 3.54 14.58 10.33
C TRP A 471 3.18 15.49 9.15
N ALA A 472 2.30 15.00 8.29
CA ALA A 472 1.56 15.76 7.29
C ALA A 472 0.06 15.47 7.47
N ALA A 473 -0.74 16.52 7.65
CA ALA A 473 -2.16 16.43 7.95
C ALA A 473 -3.00 17.19 6.92
N SER A 474 -4.17 16.62 6.62
CA SER A 474 -5.22 17.26 5.83
C SER A 474 -6.56 17.10 6.54
N ALA A 475 -7.31 18.20 6.64
CA ALA A 475 -8.68 18.25 7.12
C ALA A 475 -9.58 18.66 5.96
N VAL A 476 -10.63 17.89 5.68
CA VAL A 476 -11.58 18.17 4.60
C VAL A 476 -12.99 18.24 5.17
N VAL A 477 -13.76 19.24 4.74
CA VAL A 477 -15.17 19.44 5.11
C VAL A 477 -16.05 18.98 3.96
N PHE A 478 -17.03 18.16 4.28
CA PHE A 478 -18.03 17.63 3.36
C PHE A 478 -19.43 18.07 3.75
N ARG A 479 -20.26 18.28 2.73
CA ARG A 479 -21.66 18.64 2.88
C ARG A 479 -22.58 17.74 2.10
#